data_AF-A0A9W9PJN3-F1
#
_entry.id   AF-A0A9W9PJN3-F1
#
_cell.length_a   1.000
_cell.length_b   1.000
_cell.length_c   1.000
_cell.angle_alpha   90.00
_cell.angle_beta   90.00
_cell.angle_gamma   90.00
#
_symmetry.space_group_name_H-M   'P 1'
#
loop_
_entity.id
_entity.type
_entity.pdbx_description
1 polymer ?
#
loop_
_entity_poly.entity_id
_entity_poly.type
_entity_poly.pdbx_seq_one_letter_code
_entity_poly.pdbx_strand_id
1 'polypeptide(L)'
;MTSEDMKSKVEVKMQISLDSQFPKVHLFVDDRCNGEVVFPAADCSFDYGFEGEESPFTEAIRTARMSPLNPFKHYDYYCNGWKPWQRAMAIKLAVFQAPTIIGFPGPDSEAPRTQAMKDAWEALKSIGPGKDVNLWMEMETDSGAANVQRGMCEWFIRLTRLAYQSNGGFWYRKLYSPNDMNRPPPAWLWANHNKQRLYKYKPSDPFFVSHHDRIYRLVDATCLEKCEQIRKFTEVFNKDRTHKAMIESQGKIHHIFVKVVNEGRFVHLPESTRVSFVLQDDPLDYDYGPQNQQRGIVIASDSDFDFVLEYDGDLPPLKNPVRTFITLDVWVDTTPADAQMEALKKASKPCVFGDTPQEEAMVSPS
;
A
#
# COMPACT_ATOMS: atom_id res chain seq x y z
N MET A 1 -4.10 -50.70 -0.55
CA MET A 1 -4.48 -49.30 -0.24
C MET A 1 -4.02 -49.03 1.16
N THR A 2 -2.87 -48.37 1.31
CA THR A 2 -2.34 -47.93 2.59
C THR A 2 -3.13 -46.69 3.07
N SER A 3 -3.32 -46.61 4.38
CA SER A 3 -4.20 -45.66 5.08
C SER A 3 -3.62 -44.25 5.21
N GLU A 4 -2.81 -43.78 4.25
CA GLU A 4 -2.06 -42.51 4.36
C GLU A 4 -2.66 -41.32 3.59
N ASP A 5 -3.65 -41.53 2.72
CA ASP A 5 -4.31 -40.44 1.96
C ASP A 5 -5.68 -40.04 2.53
N MET A 6 -5.84 -40.08 3.86
CA MET A 6 -6.96 -39.38 4.49
C MET A 6 -6.73 -37.88 4.34
N LYS A 7 -7.15 -37.32 3.19
CA LYS A 7 -7.26 -35.87 2.97
C LYS A 7 -8.10 -35.31 4.11
N SER A 8 -7.45 -34.64 5.07
CA SER A 8 -8.14 -33.97 6.16
C SER A 8 -9.07 -32.91 5.55
N LYS A 9 -10.39 -33.12 5.68
CA LYS A 9 -11.38 -32.13 5.29
C LYS A 9 -11.60 -31.21 6.46
N VAL A 10 -11.42 -29.92 6.23
CA VAL A 10 -11.52 -28.90 7.26
C VAL A 10 -12.37 -27.76 6.73
N GLU A 11 -13.23 -27.23 7.58
CA GLU A 11 -14.06 -26.08 7.23
C GLU A 11 -13.26 -24.80 7.45
N VAL A 12 -13.19 -23.99 6.41
CA VAL A 12 -12.42 -22.73 6.39
C VAL A 12 -13.23 -21.64 5.72
N LYS A 13 -12.99 -20.40 6.10
CA LYS A 13 -13.47 -19.23 5.36
C LYS A 13 -12.39 -18.80 4.37
N MET A 14 -12.82 -18.42 3.18
CA MET A 14 -11.97 -17.92 2.12
C MET A 14 -12.28 -16.44 1.85
N GLN A 15 -11.25 -15.63 1.68
CA GLN A 15 -11.40 -14.27 1.18
C GLN A 15 -10.36 -13.97 0.10
N ILE A 16 -10.83 -13.43 -1.03
CA ILE A 16 -9.96 -12.94 -2.10
C ILE A 16 -9.77 -11.44 -1.92
N SER A 17 -8.51 -11.03 -1.77
CA SER A 17 -8.12 -9.62 -1.73
C SER A 17 -7.54 -9.26 -3.10
N LEU A 18 -8.25 -8.44 -3.87
CA LEU A 18 -7.77 -7.91 -5.15
C LEU A 18 -6.98 -6.61 -4.96
N ASP A 19 -5.97 -6.66 -4.08
CA ASP A 19 -5.06 -5.55 -3.95
C ASP A 19 -4.35 -5.32 -5.30
N SER A 20 -4.28 -4.04 -5.71
CA SER A 20 -3.56 -3.63 -6.90
C SER A 20 -2.10 -4.08 -6.96
N GLN A 21 -1.51 -4.42 -5.81
CA GLN A 21 -0.10 -4.77 -5.71
C GLN A 21 0.14 -6.20 -5.25
N PHE A 22 -0.72 -6.76 -4.41
CA PHE A 22 -0.52 -8.11 -3.86
C PHE A 22 -1.85 -8.84 -3.78
N PRO A 23 -2.46 -9.19 -4.94
CA PRO A 23 -3.66 -9.98 -4.92
C PRO A 23 -3.35 -11.31 -4.23
N LYS A 24 -4.20 -11.67 -3.28
CA LYS A 24 -3.98 -12.86 -2.44
C LYS A 24 -5.28 -13.53 -2.05
N VAL A 25 -5.18 -14.82 -1.76
CA VAL A 25 -6.25 -15.61 -1.14
C VAL A 25 -5.91 -15.80 0.33
N HIS A 26 -6.86 -15.50 1.19
CA HIS A 26 -6.79 -15.71 2.62
C HIS A 26 -7.65 -16.93 2.98
N LEU A 27 -7.09 -17.86 3.74
CA LEU A 27 -7.81 -18.99 4.36
C LEU A 27 -7.68 -18.90 5.87
N PHE A 28 -8.80 -18.96 6.59
CA PHE A 28 -8.80 -18.88 8.05
C PHE A 28 -9.94 -19.71 8.66
N VAL A 29 -9.76 -20.15 9.91
CA VAL A 29 -10.74 -21.00 10.62
C VAL A 29 -11.71 -20.10 11.39
N ASP A 30 -12.94 -20.00 10.88
CA ASP A 30 -14.02 -19.15 11.40
C ASP A 30 -13.73 -17.64 11.39
N ASP A 31 -12.66 -17.17 12.02
CA ASP A 31 -12.26 -15.76 12.02
C ASP A 31 -10.74 -15.65 11.78
N ARG A 32 -10.31 -14.54 11.18
CA ARG A 32 -8.90 -14.20 10.96
C ARG A 32 -8.12 -14.13 12.27
N CYS A 33 -8.78 -13.81 13.38
CA CYS A 33 -8.15 -13.81 14.70
C CYS A 33 -7.72 -15.21 15.16
N ASN A 34 -8.24 -16.28 14.55
CA ASN A 34 -7.87 -17.67 14.81
C ASN A 34 -6.74 -18.16 13.89
N GLY A 35 -5.90 -17.25 13.40
CA GLY A 35 -4.84 -17.57 12.46
C GLY A 35 -5.32 -17.61 11.01
N GLU A 36 -4.39 -17.30 10.12
CA GLU A 36 -4.66 -17.10 8.70
C GLU A 36 -3.51 -17.65 7.87
N VAL A 37 -3.83 -18.30 6.76
CA VAL A 37 -2.87 -18.72 5.74
C VAL A 37 -3.14 -17.92 4.48
N VAL A 38 -2.12 -17.22 4.01
CA VAL A 38 -2.20 -16.29 2.90
C VAL A 38 -1.43 -16.84 1.70
N PHE A 39 -2.10 -16.88 0.55
CA PHE A 39 -1.57 -17.34 -0.73
C PHE A 39 -1.46 -16.15 -1.69
N PRO A 40 -0.26 -15.58 -1.88
CA PRO A 40 -0.03 -14.55 -2.88
C PRO A 40 -0.26 -15.10 -4.29
N ALA A 41 -0.88 -14.31 -5.16
CA ALA A 41 -1.06 -14.67 -6.57
C ALA A 41 0.26 -14.91 -7.31
N ALA A 42 1.38 -14.34 -6.85
CA ALA A 42 2.69 -14.58 -7.45
C ALA A 42 3.23 -15.99 -7.16
N ASP A 43 2.73 -16.62 -6.09
CA ASP A 43 3.28 -17.85 -5.52
C ASP A 43 2.34 -19.05 -5.68
N CYS A 44 1.23 -18.88 -6.42
CA CYS A 44 0.28 -19.94 -6.70
C CYS A 44 -0.34 -19.82 -8.10
N SER A 45 -0.88 -20.94 -8.62
CA SER A 45 -1.91 -20.88 -9.66
C SER A 45 -3.29 -20.95 -9.03
N PHE A 46 -4.25 -20.35 -9.71
CA PHE A 46 -5.64 -20.29 -9.28
C PHE A 46 -6.50 -20.69 -10.47
N ASP A 47 -7.36 -21.67 -10.27
CA ASP A 47 -8.38 -22.07 -11.22
C ASP A 47 -9.69 -22.28 -10.48
N TYR A 48 -10.81 -22.03 -11.15
CA TYR A 48 -12.13 -22.29 -10.57
C TYR A 48 -13.11 -22.82 -11.61
N GLY A 49 -14.17 -23.45 -11.13
CA GLY A 49 -15.29 -23.90 -11.95
C GLY A 49 -16.58 -23.91 -11.18
N PHE A 50 -17.68 -23.78 -11.92
CA PHE A 50 -19.03 -23.84 -11.39
C PHE A 50 -19.73 -25.11 -11.84
N GLU A 51 -20.58 -25.62 -10.97
CA GLU A 51 -21.50 -26.68 -11.31
C GLU A 51 -22.47 -26.25 -12.42
N GLY A 52 -22.66 -27.13 -13.40
CA GLY A 52 -23.51 -26.88 -14.57
C GLY A 52 -22.84 -26.07 -15.68
N GLU A 53 -21.58 -25.65 -15.51
CA GLU A 53 -20.78 -25.04 -16.57
C GLU A 53 -19.79 -26.06 -17.13
N GLU A 54 -19.45 -25.92 -18.42
CA GLU A 54 -18.38 -26.73 -19.02
C GLU A 54 -17.04 -26.28 -18.44
N SER A 55 -16.45 -27.12 -17.59
CA SER A 55 -15.23 -26.81 -16.85
C SER A 55 -14.43 -28.08 -16.56
N PRO A 56 -13.09 -28.01 -16.46
CA PRO A 56 -12.28 -29.13 -15.95
C PRO A 56 -12.72 -29.60 -14.55
N PHE A 57 -13.47 -28.76 -13.82
CA PHE A 57 -13.97 -29.06 -12.48
C PHE A 57 -15.30 -29.81 -12.46
N THR A 58 -16.01 -29.97 -13.58
CA THR A 58 -17.36 -30.57 -13.61
C THR A 58 -17.36 -31.99 -13.05
N GLU A 59 -16.43 -32.84 -13.49
CA GLU A 59 -16.30 -34.20 -12.95
C GLU A 59 -15.79 -34.23 -11.50
N ALA A 60 -14.93 -33.29 -11.13
CA ALA A 60 -14.44 -33.18 -9.75
C ALA A 60 -15.57 -32.80 -8.78
N ILE A 61 -16.44 -31.85 -9.16
CA ILE A 61 -17.64 -31.46 -8.42
C ILE A 61 -18.60 -32.65 -8.31
N ARG A 62 -18.88 -33.33 -9.43
CA ARG A 62 -19.77 -34.50 -9.45
C ARG A 62 -19.25 -35.60 -8.52
N THR A 63 -17.95 -35.89 -8.59
CA THR A 63 -17.29 -36.88 -7.73
C THR A 63 -17.32 -36.45 -6.26
N ALA A 64 -17.09 -35.18 -5.95
CA ALA A 64 -17.14 -34.66 -4.59
C ALA A 64 -18.54 -34.78 -3.97
N ARG A 65 -19.60 -34.53 -4.76
CA ARG A 65 -21.00 -34.70 -4.33
C ARG A 65 -21.38 -36.15 -4.04
N MET A 66 -20.87 -37.09 -4.83
CA MET A 66 -21.13 -38.53 -4.65
C MET A 66 -20.25 -39.17 -3.57
N SER A 67 -19.30 -38.42 -3.00
CA SER A 67 -18.40 -38.93 -1.96
C SER A 67 -19.13 -39.14 -0.64
N PRO A 68 -18.85 -40.22 0.12
CA PRO A 68 -19.32 -40.38 1.50
C PRO A 68 -18.89 -39.25 2.43
N LEU A 69 -17.83 -38.52 2.05
CA LEU A 69 -17.31 -37.35 2.75
C LEU A 69 -17.80 -36.06 2.09
N ASN A 70 -19.01 -36.02 1.54
CA ASN A 70 -19.51 -34.91 0.76
C ASN A 70 -19.21 -33.54 1.45
N PRO A 71 -18.40 -32.66 0.84
CA PRO A 71 -18.05 -31.37 1.46
C PRO A 71 -19.23 -30.37 1.48
N PHE A 72 -20.34 -30.72 0.83
CA PHE A 72 -21.54 -29.91 0.69
C PHE A 72 -22.56 -30.31 1.78
N LYS A 73 -22.78 -29.42 2.75
CA LYS A 73 -23.51 -29.67 4.01
C LYS A 73 -25.00 -30.04 3.84
N HIS A 74 -25.57 -29.82 2.66
CA HIS A 74 -27.03 -29.89 2.46
C HIS A 74 -27.53 -31.09 1.65
N TYR A 75 -26.72 -32.14 1.45
CA TYR A 75 -27.16 -33.30 0.68
C TYR A 75 -28.07 -34.29 1.45
N ASP A 76 -28.11 -34.23 2.78
CA ASP A 76 -28.85 -35.20 3.60
C ASP A 76 -30.38 -35.01 3.62
N TYR A 77 -30.91 -33.96 2.98
CA TYR A 77 -32.35 -33.81 2.81
C TYR A 77 -32.68 -33.79 1.31
N TYR A 78 -33.44 -34.80 0.89
CA TYR A 78 -34.04 -35.00 -0.43
C TYR A 78 -33.17 -35.71 -1.48
N CYS A 79 -33.31 -37.04 -1.51
CA CYS A 79 -32.93 -37.90 -2.62
C CYS A 79 -33.59 -37.56 -3.98
N ASN A 80 -34.36 -36.46 -4.09
CA ASN A 80 -35.01 -35.98 -5.32
C ASN A 80 -35.11 -34.43 -5.39
N GLY A 81 -34.41 -33.68 -4.53
CA GLY A 81 -34.61 -32.24 -4.36
C GLY A 81 -33.33 -31.45 -4.55
N TRP A 82 -32.83 -31.38 -5.78
CA TRP A 82 -31.94 -30.29 -6.14
C TRP A 82 -32.66 -28.99 -5.79
N LYS A 83 -32.05 -28.11 -5.00
CA LYS A 83 -32.42 -26.69 -5.06
C LYS A 83 -31.80 -26.18 -6.36
N PRO A 84 -32.57 -25.97 -7.45
CA PRO A 84 -32.00 -25.52 -8.73
C PRO A 84 -31.27 -24.17 -8.59
N TRP A 85 -31.55 -23.43 -7.51
CA TRP A 85 -30.89 -22.19 -7.15
C TRP A 85 -29.65 -22.37 -6.26
N GLN A 86 -29.10 -23.56 -6.05
CA GLN A 86 -27.80 -23.75 -5.38
C GLN A 86 -26.82 -24.49 -6.28
N ARG A 87 -25.64 -23.90 -6.49
CA ARG A 87 -24.55 -24.47 -7.29
C ARG A 87 -23.30 -24.62 -6.45
N ALA A 88 -22.57 -25.71 -6.67
CA ALA A 88 -21.22 -25.86 -6.14
C ALA A 88 -20.21 -25.06 -6.97
N MET A 89 -19.28 -24.40 -6.30
CA MET A 89 -18.07 -23.84 -6.87
C MET A 89 -16.88 -24.64 -6.37
N ALA A 90 -16.01 -25.03 -7.30
CA ALA A 90 -14.72 -25.64 -7.01
C ALA A 90 -13.63 -24.62 -7.29
N ILE A 91 -12.66 -24.53 -6.39
CA ILE A 91 -11.44 -23.72 -6.58
C ILE A 91 -10.25 -24.64 -6.35
N LYS A 92 -9.29 -24.55 -7.27
CA LYS A 92 -7.99 -25.21 -7.13
C LYS A 92 -6.90 -24.14 -7.00
N LEU A 93 -6.15 -24.23 -5.91
CA LEU A 93 -4.94 -23.45 -5.68
C LEU A 93 -3.74 -24.39 -5.76
N ALA A 94 -2.92 -24.26 -6.81
CA ALA A 94 -1.65 -24.98 -6.84
C ALA A 94 -0.57 -24.11 -6.20
N VAL A 95 0.08 -24.61 -5.16
CA VAL A 95 1.00 -23.82 -4.33
C VAL A 95 2.43 -24.02 -4.83
N PHE A 96 3.09 -22.95 -5.29
CA PHE A 96 4.47 -23.01 -5.81
C PHE A 96 5.50 -22.66 -4.74
N GLN A 97 5.19 -21.70 -3.88
CA GLN A 97 6.01 -21.34 -2.72
C GLN A 97 5.24 -21.48 -1.42
N ALA A 98 5.95 -21.55 -0.30
CA ALA A 98 5.32 -21.70 1.00
C ALA A 98 4.39 -20.51 1.26
N PRO A 99 3.13 -20.74 1.68
CA PRO A 99 2.22 -19.65 1.97
C PRO A 99 2.67 -18.88 3.22
N THR A 100 2.23 -17.63 3.34
CA THR A 100 2.48 -16.85 4.55
C THR A 100 1.53 -17.30 5.64
N ILE A 101 2.09 -17.85 6.71
CA ILE A 101 1.33 -18.30 7.89
C ILE A 101 1.33 -17.17 8.91
N ILE A 102 0.13 -16.71 9.27
CA ILE A 102 -0.10 -15.65 10.24
C ILE A 102 -0.69 -16.33 11.45
N GLY A 103 0.09 -16.27 12.53
CA GLY A 103 -0.03 -17.17 13.66
C GLY A 103 -1.44 -17.27 14.23
N PHE A 104 -1.70 -18.47 14.76
CA PHE A 104 -2.78 -18.71 15.69
C PHE A 104 -2.49 -17.91 16.98
N PRO A 105 -3.50 -17.33 17.63
CA PRO A 105 -3.25 -16.53 18.82
C PRO A 105 -2.57 -17.39 19.91
N GLY A 106 -1.67 -16.78 20.68
CA GLY A 106 -0.88 -17.44 21.72
C GLY A 106 -1.74 -18.14 22.79
N PRO A 107 -1.15 -18.94 23.69
CA PRO A 107 -1.88 -19.66 24.73
C PRO A 107 -2.79 -18.79 25.61
N ASP A 108 -2.53 -17.47 25.66
CA ASP A 108 -3.25 -16.49 26.48
C ASP A 108 -4.52 -15.91 25.82
N SER A 109 -4.91 -16.36 24.61
CA SER A 109 -6.12 -15.84 23.97
C SER A 109 -7.37 -16.50 24.56
N GLU A 110 -8.27 -15.65 25.08
CA GLU A 110 -9.51 -16.01 25.78
C GLU A 110 -10.56 -16.76 24.93
N ALA A 111 -10.29 -17.00 23.63
CA ALA A 111 -11.23 -17.67 22.75
C ALA A 111 -11.32 -19.17 23.10
N PRO A 112 -12.51 -19.73 23.39
CA PRO A 112 -12.67 -21.16 23.58
C PRO A 112 -12.37 -21.89 22.26
N ARG A 113 -11.22 -22.58 22.22
CA ARG A 113 -10.74 -23.32 21.05
C ARG A 113 -11.29 -24.73 21.07
N THR A 114 -12.24 -25.04 20.19
CA THR A 114 -12.68 -26.42 19.99
C THR A 114 -11.55 -27.27 19.40
N GLN A 115 -11.55 -28.58 19.64
CA GLN A 115 -10.57 -29.49 19.05
C GLN A 115 -10.62 -29.45 17.52
N ALA A 116 -11.83 -29.37 16.94
CA ALA A 116 -12.05 -29.24 15.51
C ALA A 116 -11.35 -28.00 14.90
N MET A 117 -11.32 -26.87 15.61
CA MET A 117 -10.61 -25.68 15.15
C MET A 117 -9.09 -25.88 15.17
N LYS A 118 -8.55 -26.56 16.19
CA LYS A 118 -7.12 -26.89 16.24
C LYS A 118 -6.73 -27.82 15.10
N ASP A 119 -7.54 -28.85 14.85
CA ASP A 119 -7.31 -29.79 13.76
C ASP A 119 -7.39 -29.09 12.39
N ALA A 120 -8.35 -28.18 12.22
CA ALA A 120 -8.46 -27.34 11.02
C ALA A 120 -7.24 -26.45 10.79
N TRP A 121 -6.72 -25.86 11.87
CA TRP A 121 -5.52 -25.04 11.82
C TRP A 121 -4.27 -25.86 11.50
N GLU A 122 -4.08 -27.03 12.10
CA GLU A 122 -2.96 -27.92 11.78
C GLU A 122 -3.01 -28.37 10.31
N ALA A 123 -4.19 -28.66 9.78
CA ALA A 123 -4.37 -28.98 8.37
C ALA A 123 -3.97 -27.81 7.45
N LEU A 124 -4.40 -26.57 7.78
CA LEU A 124 -4.03 -25.38 7.02
C LEU A 124 -2.52 -25.11 7.04
N LYS A 125 -1.86 -25.23 8.19
CA LYS A 125 -0.39 -25.08 8.30
C LYS A 125 0.38 -26.11 7.50
N SER A 126 -0.19 -27.30 7.32
CA SER A 126 0.46 -28.38 6.57
C SER A 126 0.51 -28.14 5.05
N ILE A 127 -0.17 -27.09 4.56
CA ILE A 127 -0.13 -26.69 3.16
C ILE A 127 1.24 -26.11 2.84
N GLY A 128 1.98 -26.78 1.95
CA GLY A 128 3.31 -26.38 1.54
C GLY A 128 3.47 -26.40 0.02
N PRO A 129 4.67 -26.05 -0.47
CA PRO A 129 5.00 -26.09 -1.89
C PRO A 129 4.70 -27.44 -2.54
N GLY A 130 4.19 -27.42 -3.77
CA GLY A 130 3.84 -28.61 -4.55
C GLY A 130 2.53 -29.28 -4.14
N LYS A 131 1.79 -28.73 -3.16
CA LYS A 131 0.46 -29.23 -2.78
C LYS A 131 -0.64 -28.44 -3.50
N ASP A 132 -1.68 -29.17 -3.90
CA ASP A 132 -2.93 -28.61 -4.41
C ASP A 132 -3.92 -28.44 -3.26
N VAL A 133 -4.43 -27.23 -3.06
CA VAL A 133 -5.56 -26.96 -2.17
C VAL A 133 -6.84 -26.93 -3.01
N ASN A 134 -7.78 -27.82 -2.68
CA ASN A 134 -9.08 -27.88 -3.34
C ASN A 134 -10.13 -27.35 -2.38
N LEU A 135 -10.74 -26.21 -2.73
CA LEU A 135 -11.78 -25.58 -1.95
C LEU A 135 -13.13 -25.81 -2.62
N TRP A 136 -14.13 -26.04 -1.79
CA TRP A 136 -15.51 -26.29 -2.22
C TRP A 136 -16.42 -25.28 -1.52
N MET A 137 -17.30 -24.64 -2.29
CA MET A 137 -18.22 -23.63 -1.77
C MET A 137 -19.61 -23.87 -2.35
N GLU A 138 -20.64 -23.79 -1.52
CA GLU A 138 -22.03 -23.72 -1.98
C GLU A 138 -22.43 -22.26 -2.16
N MET A 139 -23.05 -21.94 -3.30
CA MET A 139 -23.53 -20.59 -3.57
C MET A 139 -24.95 -20.63 -4.15
N GLU A 140 -25.72 -19.59 -3.84
CA GLU A 140 -27.03 -19.39 -4.45
C GLU A 140 -26.88 -18.86 -5.89
N THR A 141 -27.49 -19.56 -6.84
CA THR A 141 -27.56 -19.22 -8.26
C THR A 141 -28.15 -17.82 -8.45
N ASP A 142 -27.55 -17.03 -9.33
CA ASP A 142 -27.98 -15.68 -9.71
C ASP A 142 -28.07 -14.66 -8.57
N SER A 143 -27.49 -14.96 -7.41
CA SER A 143 -27.32 -13.98 -6.33
C SER A 143 -26.26 -12.93 -6.69
N GLY A 144 -26.45 -11.70 -6.21
CA GLY A 144 -25.42 -10.66 -6.32
C GLY A 144 -24.07 -11.10 -5.74
N ALA A 145 -24.09 -11.91 -4.67
CA ALA A 145 -22.90 -12.46 -4.04
C ALA A 145 -22.15 -13.45 -4.96
N ALA A 146 -22.85 -14.37 -5.63
CA ALA A 146 -22.24 -15.30 -6.57
C ALA A 146 -21.58 -14.60 -7.76
N ASN A 147 -22.23 -13.56 -8.28
CA ASN A 147 -21.68 -12.74 -9.37
C ASN A 147 -20.42 -11.97 -8.93
N VAL A 148 -20.42 -11.39 -7.72
CA VAL A 148 -19.24 -10.74 -7.16
C VAL A 148 -18.10 -11.74 -6.97
N GLN A 149 -18.38 -12.91 -6.38
CA GLN A 149 -17.37 -13.95 -6.16
C GLN A 149 -16.76 -14.44 -7.48
N ARG A 150 -17.58 -14.65 -8.52
CA ARG A 150 -17.12 -14.98 -9.87
C ARG A 150 -16.19 -13.89 -10.40
N GLY A 151 -16.62 -12.63 -10.37
CA GLY A 151 -15.80 -11.51 -10.83
C GLY A 151 -14.48 -11.40 -10.06
N MET A 152 -14.48 -11.69 -8.76
CA MET A 152 -13.25 -11.72 -7.96
C MET A 152 -12.29 -12.82 -8.42
N CYS A 153 -12.80 -14.04 -8.64
CA CYS A 153 -12.00 -15.16 -9.15
C CYS A 153 -11.44 -14.90 -10.55
N GLU A 154 -12.24 -14.35 -11.48
CA GLU A 154 -11.78 -13.98 -12.82
C GLU A 154 -10.64 -12.97 -12.78
N TRP A 155 -10.77 -11.92 -11.96
CA TRP A 155 -9.71 -10.94 -11.78
C TRP A 155 -8.47 -11.55 -11.15
N PHE A 156 -8.64 -12.41 -10.16
CA PHE A 156 -7.52 -13.10 -9.53
C PHE A 156 -6.72 -13.93 -10.54
N ILE A 157 -7.39 -14.68 -11.43
CA ILE A 157 -6.75 -15.44 -12.52
C ILE A 157 -5.97 -14.53 -13.46
N ARG A 158 -6.54 -13.38 -13.83
CA ARG A 158 -5.84 -12.42 -14.68
C ARG A 158 -4.57 -11.91 -14.00
N LEU A 159 -4.64 -11.64 -12.70
CA LEU A 159 -3.52 -11.11 -11.92
C LEU A 159 -2.43 -12.17 -11.66
N THR A 160 -2.77 -13.42 -11.37
CA THR A 160 -1.79 -14.53 -11.27
C THR A 160 -1.03 -14.71 -12.59
N ARG A 161 -1.73 -14.70 -13.74
CA ARG A 161 -1.09 -14.78 -15.06
C ARG A 161 -0.14 -13.61 -15.34
N LEU A 162 -0.54 -12.40 -14.99
CA LEU A 162 0.33 -11.22 -15.11
C LEU A 162 1.54 -11.27 -14.17
N ALA A 163 1.37 -11.79 -12.95
CA ALA A 163 2.47 -11.99 -12.01
C ALA A 163 3.49 -13.01 -12.53
N TYR A 164 3.01 -14.11 -13.13
CA TYR A 164 3.86 -15.11 -13.76
C TYR A 164 4.65 -14.53 -14.94
N GLN A 165 3.99 -13.81 -15.85
CA GLN A 165 4.63 -13.16 -17.00
C GLN A 165 5.69 -12.12 -16.61
N SER A 166 5.59 -11.57 -15.40
CA SER A 166 6.47 -10.51 -14.91
C SER A 166 7.56 -11.02 -13.94
N ASN A 167 7.83 -12.33 -13.91
CA ASN A 167 8.81 -12.97 -13.02
C ASN A 167 8.61 -12.59 -11.54
N GLY A 168 7.37 -12.73 -11.04
CA GLY A 168 7.06 -12.57 -9.61
C GLY A 168 7.03 -11.12 -9.11
N GLY A 169 7.15 -10.12 -10.00
CA GLY A 169 7.17 -8.69 -9.62
C GLY A 169 6.18 -7.85 -10.42
N PHE A 170 5.26 -7.20 -9.71
CA PHE A 170 4.05 -6.53 -10.19
C PHE A 170 4.28 -5.41 -11.22
N TRP A 171 3.65 -5.59 -12.38
CA TRP A 171 3.75 -4.76 -13.59
C TRP A 171 3.43 -3.28 -13.36
N TYR A 172 2.43 -2.94 -12.57
CA TYR A 172 1.97 -1.56 -12.42
C TYR A 172 2.93 -0.65 -11.62
N ARG A 173 3.86 -1.18 -10.82
CA ARG A 173 4.95 -0.40 -10.19
C ARG A 173 6.27 -0.48 -10.97
N LYS A 174 6.42 -1.47 -11.84
CA LYS A 174 7.51 -1.50 -12.83
C LYS A 174 7.29 -0.47 -13.94
N LEU A 175 6.04 -0.19 -14.28
CA LEU A 175 5.67 0.75 -15.36
C LEU A 175 5.69 2.22 -14.96
N TYR A 176 5.50 2.54 -13.67
CA TYR A 176 5.42 3.91 -13.18
C TYR A 176 6.39 4.12 -12.02
N SER A 177 7.25 5.13 -12.15
CA SER A 177 8.17 5.53 -11.08
C SER A 177 7.39 5.91 -9.81
N PRO A 178 7.90 5.61 -8.60
CA PRO A 178 7.33 6.13 -7.36
C PRO A 178 7.16 7.66 -7.37
N ASN A 179 8.00 8.38 -8.13
CA ASN A 179 7.96 9.84 -8.24
C ASN A 179 6.93 10.36 -9.27
N ASP A 180 6.19 9.49 -9.96
CA ASP A 180 5.20 9.92 -10.94
C ASP A 180 3.89 10.34 -10.25
N MET A 181 3.78 11.64 -9.99
CA MET A 181 2.59 12.28 -9.40
C MET A 181 1.33 12.17 -10.28
N ASN A 182 1.48 11.85 -11.57
CA ASN A 182 0.39 11.73 -12.54
C ASN A 182 0.00 10.27 -12.81
N ARG A 183 0.47 9.34 -11.98
CA ARG A 183 0.25 7.91 -12.13
C ARG A 183 -1.26 7.57 -12.17
N PRO A 184 -1.79 7.03 -13.29
CA PRO A 184 -3.22 6.78 -13.45
C PRO A 184 -3.62 5.55 -12.66
N PRO A 185 -4.52 5.62 -11.67
CA PRO A 185 -4.70 4.53 -10.73
C PRO A 185 -5.13 3.22 -11.42
N PRO A 186 -4.73 2.06 -10.88
CA PRO A 186 -4.89 0.76 -11.53
C PRO A 186 -6.30 0.54 -12.10
N ALA A 187 -6.39 0.11 -13.36
CA ALA A 187 -7.65 0.01 -14.11
C ALA A 187 -8.73 -0.90 -13.47
N TRP A 188 -8.35 -1.77 -12.53
CA TRP A 188 -9.25 -2.67 -11.80
C TRP A 188 -9.63 -2.18 -10.39
N LEU A 189 -9.07 -1.06 -9.92
CA LEU A 189 -9.55 -0.36 -8.71
C LEU A 189 -10.76 0.54 -8.99
N TRP A 190 -11.22 0.61 -10.23
CA TRP A 190 -12.39 1.41 -10.60
C TRP A 190 -13.66 0.59 -10.37
N ALA A 191 -14.54 1.07 -9.49
CA ALA A 191 -15.77 0.37 -9.11
C ALA A 191 -16.71 0.14 -10.29
N ASN A 192 -16.65 1.01 -11.33
CA ASN A 192 -17.51 0.96 -12.51
C ASN A 192 -16.69 1.29 -13.76
N HIS A 193 -17.11 0.77 -14.93
CA HIS A 193 -16.54 1.09 -16.26
C HIS A 193 -16.43 2.59 -16.57
N ASN A 194 -17.19 3.43 -15.86
CA ASN A 194 -17.22 4.88 -15.99
C ASN A 194 -16.10 5.61 -15.24
N LYS A 195 -15.17 4.90 -14.56
CA LYS A 195 -14.03 5.50 -13.84
C LYS A 195 -14.43 6.57 -12.80
N GLN A 196 -15.57 6.43 -12.13
CA GLN A 196 -16.07 7.47 -11.21
C GLN A 196 -15.81 7.20 -9.72
N ARG A 197 -15.53 5.94 -9.35
CA ARG A 197 -15.20 5.58 -7.96
C ARG A 197 -13.94 4.74 -7.93
N LEU A 198 -12.92 5.27 -7.28
CA LEU A 198 -11.69 4.56 -6.99
C LEU A 198 -11.85 3.83 -5.64
N TYR A 199 -11.69 2.51 -5.62
CA TYR A 199 -11.32 1.83 -4.39
C TYR A 199 -9.90 2.31 -4.04
N LYS A 200 -9.81 3.38 -3.24
CA LYS A 200 -8.53 3.89 -2.77
C LYS A 200 -7.80 2.75 -2.08
N TYR A 201 -6.59 2.46 -2.57
CA TYR A 201 -5.66 1.56 -1.91
C TYR A 201 -5.49 2.01 -0.46
N LYS A 202 -5.94 1.17 0.47
CA LYS A 202 -5.60 1.25 1.89
C LYS A 202 -5.05 -0.14 2.23
N PRO A 203 -3.74 -0.30 2.42
CA PRO A 203 -3.23 -1.56 2.93
C PRO A 203 -3.87 -1.78 4.30
N SER A 204 -4.82 -2.72 4.37
CA SER A 204 -5.59 -3.01 5.58
C SER A 204 -4.86 -3.95 6.52
N ASP A 205 -3.87 -4.69 6.02
CA ASP A 205 -3.25 -5.77 6.75
C ASP A 205 -2.05 -5.28 7.59
N PRO A 206 -1.98 -5.66 8.88
CA PRO A 206 -0.92 -5.22 9.80
C PRO A 206 0.42 -5.96 9.61
N PHE A 207 0.56 -6.76 8.54
CA PHE A 207 1.72 -7.61 8.28
C PHE A 207 2.18 -7.48 6.82
N PHE A 208 3.42 -7.91 6.55
CA PHE A 208 3.95 -8.06 5.18
C PHE A 208 3.90 -9.51 4.74
N VAL A 209 3.43 -9.74 3.53
CA VAL A 209 3.24 -11.10 3.01
C VAL A 209 4.55 -11.67 2.47
N SER A 210 5.39 -10.81 1.90
CA SER A 210 6.71 -11.16 1.40
C SER A 210 7.68 -9.99 1.55
N HIS A 211 8.95 -10.26 1.30
CA HIS A 211 9.96 -9.22 1.26
C HIS A 211 9.67 -8.18 0.15
N HIS A 212 9.17 -8.63 -1.00
CA HIS A 212 8.73 -7.74 -2.08
C HIS A 212 7.55 -6.85 -1.63
N ASP A 213 6.56 -7.42 -0.95
CA ASP A 213 5.43 -6.68 -0.36
C ASP A 213 5.91 -5.59 0.59
N ARG A 214 6.86 -5.94 1.47
CA ARG A 214 7.48 -5.00 2.40
C ARG A 214 8.09 -3.79 1.69
N ILE A 215 8.99 -4.01 0.72
CA ILE A 215 9.68 -2.90 0.05
C ILE A 215 8.67 -1.99 -0.62
N TYR A 216 7.78 -2.56 -1.42
CA TYR A 216 6.84 -1.77 -2.19
C TYR A 216 5.90 -1.00 -1.26
N ARG A 217 5.32 -1.61 -0.24
CA ARG A 217 4.45 -0.90 0.70
C ARG A 217 5.16 0.24 1.42
N LEU A 218 6.40 0.01 1.86
CA LEU A 218 7.17 1.05 2.54
C LEU A 218 7.56 2.19 1.59
N VAL A 219 8.03 1.88 0.38
CA VAL A 219 8.37 2.90 -0.63
C VAL A 219 7.15 3.75 -0.99
N ASP A 220 5.98 3.14 -1.19
CA ASP A 220 4.75 3.89 -1.47
C ASP A 220 4.31 4.72 -0.26
N ALA A 221 4.45 4.21 0.96
CA ALA A 221 4.13 4.97 2.17
C ALA A 221 5.04 6.20 2.30
N THR A 222 6.36 6.04 2.12
CA THR A 222 7.33 7.15 2.13
C THR A 222 7.06 8.15 1.00
N CYS A 223 6.68 7.67 -0.18
CA CYS A 223 6.27 8.54 -1.28
C CYS A 223 5.02 9.36 -0.92
N LEU A 224 3.97 8.72 -0.38
CA LEU A 224 2.76 9.43 0.06
C LEU A 224 3.06 10.47 1.15
N GLU A 225 3.94 10.13 2.10
CA GLU A 225 4.40 11.06 3.12
C GLU A 225 5.12 12.26 2.50
N LYS A 226 6.08 12.02 1.59
CA LYS A 226 6.77 13.08 0.82
C LYS A 226 5.77 13.99 0.10
N CYS A 227 4.78 13.41 -0.59
CA CYS A 227 3.76 14.17 -1.30
C CYS A 227 2.89 15.00 -0.36
N GLU A 228 2.50 14.46 0.80
CA GLU A 228 1.74 15.17 1.82
C GLU A 228 2.55 16.29 2.46
N GLN A 229 3.85 16.09 2.71
CA GLN A 229 4.76 17.14 3.17
C GLN A 229 4.84 18.28 2.15
N ILE A 230 5.13 17.97 0.88
CA ILE A 230 5.16 18.96 -0.21
C ILE A 230 3.83 19.71 -0.27
N ARG A 231 2.70 18.99 -0.31
CA ARG A 231 1.37 19.59 -0.37
C ARG A 231 1.13 20.55 0.78
N LYS A 232 1.42 20.17 2.02
CA LYS A 232 1.22 21.04 3.20
C LYS A 232 2.07 22.31 3.14
N PHE A 233 3.31 22.21 2.66
CA PHE A 233 4.19 23.37 2.51
C PHE A 233 3.71 24.26 1.36
N THR A 234 3.45 23.71 0.17
CA THR A 234 2.96 24.48 -0.98
C THR A 234 1.59 25.10 -0.72
N GLU A 235 0.73 24.51 0.12
CA GLU A 235 -0.53 25.14 0.51
C GLU A 235 -0.34 26.43 1.33
N VAL A 236 0.74 26.52 2.10
CA VAL A 236 1.00 27.68 2.98
C VAL A 236 1.94 28.67 2.30
N PHE A 237 3.06 28.16 1.79
CA PHE A 237 4.13 28.91 1.15
C PHE A 237 4.04 28.74 -0.36
N ASN A 238 3.16 29.54 -0.96
CA ASN A 238 3.07 29.68 -2.41
C ASN A 238 3.00 31.16 -2.77
N LYS A 239 3.18 31.41 -4.06
CA LYS A 239 3.25 32.76 -4.61
C LYS A 239 1.93 33.53 -4.45
N ASP A 240 0.80 32.83 -4.37
CA ASP A 240 -0.54 33.44 -4.25
C ASP A 240 -0.86 33.86 -2.80
N ARG A 241 0.03 33.59 -1.84
CA ARG A 241 -0.17 33.90 -0.42
C ARG A 241 0.85 34.89 0.10
N THR A 242 0.33 35.87 0.83
CA THR A 242 1.13 36.91 1.47
C THR A 242 1.08 36.75 2.98
N HIS A 243 2.23 36.93 3.62
CA HIS A 243 2.40 36.87 5.06
C HIS A 243 2.87 38.22 5.60
N LYS A 244 2.85 38.40 6.92
CA LYS A 244 3.34 39.63 7.53
C LYS A 244 4.80 39.48 7.87
N ALA A 245 5.59 40.52 7.62
CA ALA A 245 6.99 40.57 7.96
C ALA A 245 7.33 41.85 8.73
N MET A 246 8.31 41.72 9.63
CA MET A 246 8.99 42.83 10.28
C MET A 246 10.48 42.66 10.04
N ILE A 247 11.17 43.76 9.72
CA ILE A 247 12.57 43.71 9.30
C ILE A 247 13.42 44.47 10.32
N GLU A 248 14.46 43.80 10.83
CA GLU A 248 15.54 44.42 11.59
C GLU A 248 16.84 44.29 10.80
N SER A 249 17.56 45.40 10.66
CA SER A 249 18.75 45.47 9.80
C SER A 249 19.98 45.81 10.63
N GLN A 250 21.05 45.04 10.44
CA GLN A 250 22.38 45.30 10.99
C GLN A 250 23.40 45.35 9.85
N GLY A 251 23.55 46.53 9.25
CA GLY A 251 24.37 46.70 8.05
C GLY A 251 23.72 46.04 6.83
N LYS A 252 24.39 45.04 6.25
CA LYS A 252 23.88 44.25 5.10
C LYS A 252 23.13 42.98 5.52
N ILE A 253 23.17 42.65 6.81
CA ILE A 253 22.49 41.48 7.35
C ILE A 253 21.13 41.93 7.86
N HIS A 254 20.09 41.24 7.39
CA HIS A 254 18.70 41.52 7.70
C HIS A 254 18.07 40.31 8.38
N HIS A 255 17.45 40.54 9.53
CA HIS A 255 16.58 39.58 10.21
C HIS A 255 15.14 39.94 9.88
N ILE A 256 14.47 39.04 9.16
CA ILE A 256 13.09 39.21 8.72
C ILE A 256 12.22 38.28 9.57
N PHE A 257 11.51 38.86 10.52
CA PHE A 257 10.58 38.17 11.41
C PHE A 257 9.25 37.95 10.69
N VAL A 258 8.87 36.69 10.47
CA VAL A 258 7.70 36.34 9.65
C VAL A 258 6.57 35.80 10.50
N LYS A 259 5.37 36.38 10.33
CA LYS A 259 4.12 35.87 10.87
C LYS A 259 3.28 35.30 9.73
N VAL A 260 3.18 33.98 9.67
CA VAL A 260 2.43 33.24 8.67
C VAL A 260 0.95 33.49 8.88
N VAL A 261 0.32 34.09 7.88
CA VAL A 261 -1.14 34.19 7.84
C VAL A 261 -1.69 32.82 7.46
N ASN A 262 -2.15 32.06 8.46
CA ASN A 262 -2.70 30.72 8.25
C ASN A 262 -4.03 30.51 8.98
N GLU A 263 -5.01 29.93 8.28
CA GLU A 263 -6.35 29.61 8.79
C GLU A 263 -6.33 28.35 9.69
N GLY A 264 -5.50 28.35 10.74
CA GLY A 264 -5.45 27.28 11.73
C GLY A 264 -4.63 26.04 11.37
N ARG A 265 -3.78 26.11 10.33
CA ARG A 265 -2.77 25.07 10.05
C ARG A 265 -1.41 25.58 10.52
N PHE A 266 -0.70 24.83 11.37
CA PHE A 266 0.66 25.20 11.76
C PHE A 266 1.64 24.39 10.93
N VAL A 267 2.52 25.07 10.19
CA VAL A 267 3.63 24.44 9.45
C VAL A 267 4.90 25.12 9.93
N HIS A 268 5.71 24.38 10.68
CA HIS A 268 6.98 24.85 11.18
C HIS A 268 8.05 24.68 10.10
N LEU A 269 8.82 25.74 9.83
CA LEU A 269 9.99 25.66 8.97
C LEU A 269 11.21 25.27 9.81
N PRO A 270 11.92 24.17 9.47
CA PRO A 270 13.15 23.81 10.16
C PRO A 270 14.21 24.89 10.03
N GLU A 271 15.10 24.99 11.01
CA GLU A 271 16.32 25.78 10.90
C GLU A 271 17.14 25.38 9.67
N SER A 272 17.88 26.33 9.11
CA SER A 272 18.66 26.17 7.89
C SER A 272 17.85 25.93 6.60
N THR A 273 16.51 26.01 6.65
CA THR A 273 15.68 25.94 5.45
C THR A 273 15.96 27.14 4.55
N ARG A 274 16.30 26.88 3.27
CA ARG A 274 16.50 27.92 2.26
C ARG A 274 15.15 28.37 1.72
N VAL A 275 14.89 29.67 1.77
CA VAL A 275 13.61 30.26 1.37
C VAL A 275 13.86 31.32 0.33
N SER A 276 13.11 31.25 -0.77
CA SER A 276 13.07 32.35 -1.73
C SER A 276 11.90 33.26 -1.40
N PHE A 277 12.09 34.56 -1.39
CA PHE A 277 11.08 35.50 -0.93
C PHE A 277 11.07 36.80 -1.73
N VAL A 278 9.94 37.51 -1.64
CA VAL A 278 9.75 38.86 -2.17
C VAL A 278 9.10 39.70 -1.08
N LEU A 279 9.65 40.88 -0.82
CA LEU A 279 9.08 41.87 0.11
C LEU A 279 8.28 42.91 -0.65
N GLN A 280 7.14 43.32 -0.11
CA GLN A 280 6.23 44.28 -0.73
C GLN A 280 5.51 45.15 0.32
N ASP A 281 5.20 46.39 -0.05
CA ASP A 281 4.48 47.35 0.82
C ASP A 281 2.96 47.09 0.86
N ASP A 282 2.38 46.53 -0.22
CA ASP A 282 0.95 46.24 -0.36
C ASP A 282 0.76 44.74 -0.68
N PRO A 283 -0.15 44.02 0.01
CA PRO A 283 -0.41 42.61 -0.25
C PRO A 283 -1.00 42.34 -1.65
N LEU A 284 -1.51 43.36 -2.34
CA LEU A 284 -2.10 43.28 -3.68
C LEU A 284 -1.10 43.62 -4.80
N ASP A 285 0.07 44.17 -4.46
CA ASP A 285 1.11 44.52 -5.43
C ASP A 285 1.94 43.28 -5.79
N TYR A 286 1.48 42.55 -6.78
CA TYR A 286 2.03 41.25 -7.15
C TYR A 286 3.17 41.40 -8.16
N ASP A 287 4.40 41.54 -7.68
CA ASP A 287 5.61 41.50 -8.51
C ASP A 287 6.55 40.35 -8.15
N TYR A 288 6.05 39.12 -8.29
CA TYR A 288 6.84 37.89 -8.14
C TYR A 288 7.67 37.58 -9.42
N GLY A 289 8.45 38.54 -9.89
CA GLY A 289 9.41 38.37 -10.97
C GLY A 289 10.76 37.80 -10.49
N PRO A 290 11.51 37.06 -11.33
CA PRO A 290 12.82 36.51 -10.95
C PRO A 290 13.86 37.57 -10.57
N GLN A 291 13.64 38.85 -10.95
CA GLN A 291 14.54 39.96 -10.60
C GLN A 291 14.33 40.49 -9.18
N ASN A 292 13.16 40.26 -8.58
CA ASN A 292 12.83 40.71 -7.23
C ASN A 292 12.96 39.59 -6.18
N GLN A 293 13.31 38.38 -6.62
CA GLN A 293 13.38 37.21 -5.77
C GLN A 293 14.69 37.19 -4.98
N GLN A 294 14.58 37.33 -3.67
CA GLN A 294 15.67 37.24 -2.71
C GLN A 294 15.74 35.84 -2.12
N ARG A 295 16.87 35.48 -1.51
CA ARG A 295 17.08 34.16 -0.88
C ARG A 295 17.64 34.32 0.52
N GLY A 296 16.91 33.81 1.49
CA GLY A 296 17.30 33.81 2.90
C GLY A 296 17.35 32.40 3.47
N ILE A 297 17.81 32.30 4.71
CA ILE A 297 17.90 31.05 5.47
C ILE A 297 17.11 31.21 6.77
N VAL A 298 16.34 30.21 7.15
CA VAL A 298 15.64 30.19 8.45
C VAL A 298 16.65 30.01 9.58
N ILE A 299 16.61 30.88 10.58
CA ILE A 299 17.48 30.85 11.76
C ILE A 299 16.69 30.58 13.04
N ALA A 300 17.36 30.04 14.06
CA ALA A 300 16.80 29.85 15.38
C ALA A 300 16.49 31.22 16.03
N SER A 301 15.29 31.37 16.59
CA SER A 301 14.92 32.59 17.32
C SER A 301 13.79 32.33 18.31
N ASP A 302 13.94 32.83 19.53
CA ASP A 302 12.93 32.75 20.60
C ASP A 302 11.87 33.87 20.49
N SER A 303 11.53 34.29 19.28
CA SER A 303 10.59 35.39 19.04
C SER A 303 9.12 34.94 19.03
N ASP A 304 8.18 35.87 19.22
CA ASP A 304 6.73 35.62 19.07
C ASP A 304 6.27 35.44 17.59
N PHE A 305 7.21 35.47 16.65
CA PHE A 305 6.98 35.20 15.22
C PHE A 305 7.12 33.71 14.92
N ASP A 306 6.56 33.27 13.79
CA ASP A 306 6.54 31.84 13.47
C ASP A 306 7.94 31.33 13.07
N PHE A 307 8.75 32.19 12.46
CA PHE A 307 10.18 31.98 12.21
C PHE A 307 10.87 33.29 11.83
N VAL A 308 12.21 33.28 11.80
CA VAL A 308 13.05 34.40 11.37
C VAL A 308 13.91 33.97 10.18
N LEU A 309 13.97 34.81 9.14
CA LEU A 309 14.87 34.64 8.01
C LEU A 309 16.07 35.56 8.18
N GLU A 310 17.26 35.02 7.99
CA GLU A 310 18.48 35.79 7.79
C GLU A 310 18.71 35.98 6.28
N TYR A 311 18.97 37.22 5.88
CA TYR A 311 19.31 37.61 4.52
C TYR A 311 20.52 38.53 4.53
N ASP A 312 21.55 38.18 3.75
CA ASP A 312 22.72 39.04 3.51
C ASP A 312 22.62 39.63 2.10
N GLY A 313 22.40 40.93 2.00
CA GLY A 313 22.28 41.64 0.74
C GLY A 313 21.50 42.94 0.86
N ASP A 314 21.30 43.60 -0.27
CA ASP A 314 20.56 44.87 -0.30
C ASP A 314 19.05 44.59 -0.44
N LEU A 315 18.25 45.16 0.47
CA LEU A 315 16.80 45.10 0.41
C LEU A 315 16.22 46.12 -0.59
N PRO A 316 15.08 45.81 -1.23
CA PRO A 316 14.36 46.80 -2.03
C PRO A 316 13.92 47.99 -1.14
N PRO A 317 13.83 49.20 -1.71
CA PRO A 317 13.36 50.36 -0.96
C PRO A 317 11.88 50.19 -0.60
N LEU A 318 11.60 49.89 0.66
CA LEU A 318 10.24 49.78 1.21
C LEU A 318 9.78 51.14 1.73
N LYS A 319 8.56 51.56 1.37
CA LYS A 319 7.98 52.84 1.83
C LYS A 319 7.58 52.77 3.30
N ASN A 320 7.22 51.58 3.80
CA ASN A 320 6.85 51.40 5.21
C ASN A 320 7.40 50.10 5.81
N PRO A 321 8.58 50.14 6.46
CA PRO A 321 9.19 48.95 7.06
C PRO A 321 8.41 48.38 8.27
N VAL A 322 7.42 49.11 8.81
CA VAL A 322 6.57 48.66 9.93
C VAL A 322 5.39 47.81 9.43
N ARG A 323 5.00 47.94 8.15
CA ARG A 323 3.92 47.17 7.52
C ARG A 323 4.41 46.57 6.23
N THR A 324 5.28 45.57 6.36
CA THR A 324 5.81 44.84 5.21
C THR A 324 5.11 43.51 5.07
N PHE A 325 4.81 43.16 3.81
CA PHE A 325 4.30 41.86 3.44
C PHE A 325 5.41 41.06 2.78
N ILE A 326 5.36 39.75 2.96
CA ILE A 326 6.32 38.82 2.38
C ILE A 326 5.60 37.69 1.68
N THR A 327 6.00 37.42 0.45
CA THR A 327 5.56 36.25 -0.32
C THR A 327 6.70 35.25 -0.34
N LEU A 328 6.41 34.00 -0.01
CA LEU A 328 7.41 32.95 0.19
C LEU A 328 7.24 31.82 -0.82
N ASP A 329 8.37 31.37 -1.37
CA ASP A 329 8.49 30.15 -2.16
C ASP A 329 9.52 29.25 -1.45
N VAL A 330 9.00 28.32 -0.67
CA VAL A 330 9.80 27.39 0.13
C VAL A 330 9.99 26.10 -0.66
N TRP A 331 11.25 25.78 -0.93
CA TRP A 331 11.62 24.48 -1.49
C TRP A 331 11.70 23.47 -0.37
N VAL A 332 10.74 22.54 -0.33
CA VAL A 332 10.77 21.43 0.62
C VAL A 332 11.96 20.55 0.29
N ASP A 333 12.86 20.35 1.25
CA ASP A 333 13.95 19.40 1.09
C ASP A 333 13.39 17.97 1.15
N THR A 334 13.31 17.34 -0.02
CA THR A 334 12.86 15.95 -0.13
C THR A 334 14.01 14.95 -0.10
N THR A 335 15.26 15.41 0.00
CA THR A 335 16.46 14.57 -0.02
C THR A 335 16.42 13.49 1.06
N PRO A 336 15.96 13.74 2.31
CA PRO A 336 15.85 12.69 3.31
C PRO A 336 14.86 11.59 2.91
N ALA A 337 13.69 11.96 2.38
CA ALA A 337 12.69 11.01 1.91
C ALA A 337 13.20 10.21 0.70
N ASP A 338 13.90 10.87 -0.22
CA ASP A 338 14.53 10.23 -1.38
C ASP A 338 15.62 9.23 -0.95
N ALA A 339 16.48 9.62 0.00
CA ALA A 339 17.49 8.75 0.59
C ALA A 339 16.87 7.55 1.32
N GLN A 340 15.76 7.76 2.05
CA GLN A 340 15.03 6.68 2.72
C GLN A 340 14.41 5.70 1.70
N MET A 341 13.81 6.20 0.63
CA MET A 341 13.28 5.34 -0.44
C MET A 341 14.39 4.52 -1.10
N GLU A 342 15.56 5.10 -1.36
CA GLU A 342 16.72 4.38 -1.89
C GLU A 342 17.27 3.37 -0.88
N ALA A 343 17.35 3.72 0.40
CA ALA A 343 17.75 2.80 1.47
C ALA A 343 16.79 1.60 1.57
N LEU A 344 15.47 1.82 1.49
CA LEU A 344 14.46 0.77 1.48
C LEU A 344 14.62 -0.18 0.28
N LYS A 345 14.96 0.36 -0.90
CA LYS A 345 15.27 -0.45 -2.08
C LYS A 345 16.57 -1.23 -1.88
N LYS A 346 17.61 -0.65 -1.29
CA LYS A 346 18.92 -1.28 -1.06
C LYS A 346 18.89 -2.35 0.03
N ALA A 347 18.12 -2.15 1.10
CA ALA A 347 17.95 -3.10 2.21
C ALA A 347 17.34 -4.45 1.76
N SER A 348 16.98 -4.58 0.48
CA SER A 348 16.53 -5.81 -0.14
C SER A 348 17.62 -6.75 -0.62
N LYS A 349 18.86 -6.26 -0.68
CA LYS A 349 20.05 -7.05 -1.00
C LYS A 349 20.90 -7.15 0.27
N PRO A 350 20.59 -8.07 1.20
CA PRO A 350 21.49 -8.32 2.31
C PRO A 350 22.81 -8.82 1.71
N CYS A 351 23.85 -7.99 1.72
CA CYS A 351 25.20 -8.47 1.43
C CYS A 351 25.61 -9.35 2.61
N VAL A 352 25.77 -10.65 2.37
CA VAL A 352 26.50 -11.51 3.30
C VAL A 352 28.00 -11.36 3.01
N PHE A 353 28.85 -11.58 4.02
CA PHE A 353 30.30 -11.56 3.84
C PHE A 353 30.69 -12.49 2.67
N GLY A 354 31.21 -11.91 1.58
CA GLY A 354 31.53 -12.62 0.33
C GLY A 354 30.82 -12.10 -0.93
N ASP A 355 29.77 -11.28 -0.80
CA ASP A 355 28.99 -10.77 -1.95
C ASP A 355 29.53 -9.46 -2.55
N THR A 356 30.52 -8.81 -1.92
CA THR A 356 31.14 -7.60 -2.46
C THR A 356 32.07 -7.96 -3.62
N PRO A 357 31.90 -7.40 -4.84
CA PRO A 357 32.91 -7.46 -5.87
C PRO A 357 34.21 -6.88 -5.32
N GLN A 358 35.33 -7.58 -5.53
CA GLN A 358 36.65 -7.24 -4.97
C GLN A 358 37.14 -5.82 -5.34
N GLU A 359 36.49 -5.12 -6.27
CA GLU A 359 36.89 -3.79 -6.74
C GLU A 359 36.55 -2.65 -5.77
N GLU A 360 35.58 -2.80 -4.86
CA GLU A 360 35.25 -1.73 -3.89
C GLU A 360 36.08 -1.78 -2.59
N ALA A 361 36.86 -2.85 -2.37
CA ALA A 361 37.75 -2.96 -1.22
C ALA A 361 39.09 -2.22 -1.40
N MET A 362 39.38 -1.68 -2.59
CA MET A 362 40.67 -1.05 -2.90
C MET A 362 40.65 0.48 -2.94
N VAL A 363 39.54 1.15 -2.61
CA VAL A 363 39.51 2.62 -2.61
C VAL A 363 39.03 3.16 -1.26
N SER A 364 39.98 3.27 -0.33
CA SER A 364 40.03 4.30 0.72
C SER A 364 41.44 4.33 1.34
N PRO A 365 41.91 5.49 1.81
CA PRO A 365 43.04 6.17 1.17
C PRO A 365 44.33 6.12 2.00
N SER A 366 45.46 6.23 1.30
CA SER A 366 46.72 6.77 1.82
C SER A 366 46.74 8.28 1.70
#